data_AF-A0A921I1P5-F1
#
_entry.id   AF-A0A921I1P5-F1
#
_cell.length_a   1.000
_cell.length_b   1.000
_cell.length_c   1.000
_cell.angle_alpha   90.00
_cell.angle_beta   90.00
_cell.angle_gamma   90.00
#
_symmetry.space_group_name_H-M   'P 1'
#
loop_
_entity.id
_entity.type
_entity.pdbx_description
1 polymer ?
#
loop_
_entity_poly.entity_id
_entity_poly.type
_entity_poly.pdbx_seq_one_letter_code
_entity_poly.pdbx_strand_id
1 'polypeptide(L)'
;MKLALQGAGVSTGHVRNMKGIATGLAMITVSENDNTIVVVPGANGRVDRACVDSINKELEKYDMVVLQYEIPQEKVCRVPTAEEAERELAEKASLFTVHRKN
;
A
#
# COMPACT_ATOMS: atom_id res chain seq x y z
N MET A 1 2.08 -18.49 -4.99
CA MET A 1 1.13 -17.40 -4.70
C MET A 1 0.37 -16.91 -5.93
N LYS A 2 1.02 -16.37 -6.98
CA LYS A 2 0.31 -15.77 -8.15
C LYS A 2 -0.74 -16.68 -8.79
N LEU A 3 -0.41 -17.95 -9.06
CA LEU A 3 -1.34 -18.90 -9.66
C LEU A 3 -2.59 -19.13 -8.79
N ALA A 4 -2.42 -19.19 -7.46
CA ALA A 4 -3.54 -19.36 -6.53
C ALA A 4 -4.46 -18.13 -6.53
N LEU A 5 -3.89 -16.92 -6.55
CA LEU A 5 -4.64 -15.67 -6.67
C LEU A 5 -5.42 -15.59 -7.98
N GLN A 6 -4.79 -15.97 -9.10
CA GLN A 6 -5.45 -16.02 -10.40
C GLN A 6 -6.60 -17.03 -10.41
N GLY A 7 -6.42 -18.20 -9.77
CA GLY A 7 -7.47 -19.20 -9.60
C GLY A 7 -8.66 -18.68 -8.77
N ALA A 8 -8.44 -17.71 -7.88
CA ALA A 8 -9.48 -17.02 -7.12
C ALA A 8 -10.07 -15.80 -7.84
N GLY A 9 -9.73 -15.58 -9.12
CA GLY A 9 -10.22 -14.46 -9.92
C GLY A 9 -9.51 -13.12 -9.67
N VAL A 10 -8.38 -13.12 -8.95
CA VAL A 10 -7.60 -11.91 -8.68
C VAL A 10 -6.67 -11.61 -9.85
N SER A 11 -6.76 -10.41 -10.42
CA SER A 11 -5.81 -9.94 -11.43
C SER A 11 -4.42 -9.70 -10.80
N THR A 12 -3.39 -10.32 -11.36
CA THR A 12 -2.00 -10.21 -10.85
C THR A 12 -1.05 -9.47 -11.79
N GLY A 13 -1.58 -8.71 -12.75
CA GLY A 13 -0.78 -8.02 -13.79
C GLY A 13 0.26 -7.06 -13.22
N HIS A 14 -0.04 -6.42 -12.09
CA HIS A 14 0.83 -5.44 -11.42
C HIS A 14 1.69 -6.03 -10.30
N VAL A 15 1.59 -7.34 -10.04
CA VAL A 15 2.45 -7.99 -9.04
C VAL A 15 3.84 -8.19 -9.65
N ARG A 16 4.84 -7.45 -9.17
CA ARG A 16 6.21 -7.55 -9.69
C ARG A 16 6.91 -8.81 -9.18
N ASN A 17 7.81 -9.34 -10.00
CA ASN A 17 8.69 -10.45 -9.63
C ASN A 17 10.14 -9.93 -9.57
N MET A 18 10.73 -9.92 -8.38
CA MET A 18 12.07 -9.36 -8.16
C MET A 18 13.11 -10.48 -8.23
N LYS A 19 13.89 -10.53 -9.31
CA LYS A 19 14.94 -11.54 -9.49
C LYS A 19 15.98 -11.43 -8.37
N GLY A 20 16.32 -12.57 -7.77
CA GLY A 20 17.34 -12.65 -6.72
C GLY A 20 16.89 -12.19 -5.33
N ILE A 21 15.62 -11.81 -5.16
CA ILE A 21 15.07 -11.42 -3.85
C ILE A 21 14.01 -12.44 -3.43
N ALA A 22 14.15 -13.00 -2.23
CA ALA A 22 13.16 -13.92 -1.67
C ALA A 22 11.83 -13.19 -1.38
N THR A 23 10.71 -13.91 -1.47
CA THR A 23 9.41 -13.42 -0.99
C THR A 23 9.45 -13.24 0.52
N GLY A 24 8.61 -12.35 1.06
CA GLY A 24 8.46 -12.18 2.50
C GLY A 24 8.05 -13.49 3.19
N LEU A 25 8.49 -13.65 4.43
CA LEU A 25 8.27 -14.83 5.25
C LEU A 25 7.84 -14.41 6.64
N ALA A 26 6.80 -15.05 7.17
CA ALA A 26 6.45 -14.98 8.58
C ALA A 26 6.68 -16.37 9.19
N MET A 27 7.49 -16.44 10.24
CA MET A 27 7.63 -17.64 11.07
C MET A 27 6.74 -17.47 12.29
N ILE A 28 5.75 -18.36 12.43
CA ILE A 28 4.76 -18.29 13.50
C ILE A 28 4.99 -19.48 14.42
N THR A 29 5.31 -19.19 15.68
CA THR A 29 5.37 -20.19 16.74
C THR A 29 4.14 -20.02 17.62
N VAL A 30 3.31 -21.06 17.65
CA VAL A 30 2.08 -21.10 18.45
C VAL A 30 2.40 -21.70 19.82
N SER A 31 2.01 -21.02 20.88
CA SER A 31 2.00 -21.54 22.26
C SER A 31 0.56 -21.66 22.76
N GLU A 32 0.35 -22.11 24.01
CA GLU A 32 -0.99 -22.35 24.55
C GLU A 32 -1.89 -21.10 24.53
N ASN A 33 -1.33 -19.91 24.76
CA ASN A 33 -2.10 -18.66 24.84
C ASN A 33 -1.58 -17.56 23.90
N ASP A 34 -0.36 -17.68 23.38
CA ASP A 34 0.29 -16.62 22.59
C ASP A 34 0.87 -17.13 21.28
N ASN A 35 0.85 -16.29 20.26
CA ASN A 35 1.57 -16.49 19.01
C ASN A 35 2.80 -15.59 18.98
N THR A 36 3.98 -16.18 18.77
CA THR A 36 5.19 -15.42 18.44
C THR A 36 5.34 -15.38 16.93
N ILE A 37 5.36 -14.19 16.34
CA ILE A 37 5.49 -13.99 14.89
C ILE A 37 6.80 -13.25 14.61
N VAL A 38 7.70 -13.91 13.88
CA VAL A 38 8.93 -13.30 13.37
C VAL A 38 8.76 -13.03 11.88
N VAL A 39 8.85 -11.76 11.48
CA VAL A 39 8.63 -11.34 10.09
C VAL A 39 9.95 -10.98 9.41
N VAL A 40 10.18 -11.58 8.25
CA VAL A 40 11.24 -11.22 7.30
C VAL A 40 10.57 -10.62 6.06
N PRO A 41 10.67 -9.30 5.82
CA PRO A 41 9.90 -8.63 4.77
C PRO A 41 10.18 -9.13 3.34
N GLY A 42 11.41 -9.60 3.06
CA GLY A 42 11.82 -10.05 1.72
C GLY A 42 11.53 -8.99 0.65
N ALA A 43 10.91 -9.40 -0.45
CA ALA A 43 10.50 -8.53 -1.55
C ALA A 43 9.50 -7.43 -1.13
N ASN A 44 8.68 -7.63 -0.09
CA ASN A 44 7.74 -6.60 0.39
C ASN A 44 8.50 -5.38 0.93
N GLY A 45 9.65 -5.60 1.58
CA GLY A 45 10.55 -4.55 2.06
C GLY A 45 11.27 -3.75 0.95
N ARG A 46 11.09 -4.15 -0.32
CA ARG A 46 11.62 -3.46 -1.51
C ARG A 46 10.56 -2.66 -2.26
N VAL A 47 9.34 -2.60 -1.74
CA VAL A 47 8.33 -1.68 -2.26
C VAL A 47 8.76 -0.25 -1.90
N ASP A 48 8.76 0.60 -2.92
CA ASP A 48 9.14 1.99 -2.88
C ASP A 48 8.18 2.81 -3.75
N ARG A 49 8.40 4.12 -3.80
CA ARG A 49 7.55 5.04 -4.56
C ARG A 49 7.52 4.76 -6.05
N ALA A 50 8.64 4.38 -6.66
CA ALA A 50 8.68 4.07 -8.10
C ALA A 50 7.75 2.89 -8.45
N CYS A 51 7.56 1.98 -7.50
CA CYS A 51 6.60 0.88 -7.62
C CYS A 51 5.17 1.39 -7.78
N VAL A 52 4.77 2.33 -6.92
CA VAL A 52 3.42 2.92 -6.94
C VAL A 52 3.25 3.82 -8.15
N ASP A 53 4.23 4.69 -8.42
CA ASP A 53 4.21 5.62 -9.55
C ASP A 53 4.02 4.88 -10.89
N SER A 54 4.66 3.71 -11.06
CA SER A 54 4.54 2.87 -12.26
C SER A 54 3.12 2.37 -12.55
N ILE A 55 2.24 2.36 -11.55
CA ILE A 55 0.85 1.90 -11.67
C ILE A 55 -0.16 2.97 -11.30
N ASN A 56 0.27 4.21 -11.03
CA ASN A 56 -0.59 5.25 -10.46
C ASN A 56 -1.82 5.55 -11.32
N LYS A 57 -1.63 5.64 -12.65
CA LYS A 57 -2.73 5.82 -13.61
C LYS A 57 -3.71 4.66 -13.67
N GLU A 58 -3.26 3.46 -13.30
CA GLU A 58 -4.12 2.29 -13.24
C GLU A 58 -4.94 2.31 -11.95
N LEU A 59 -4.34 2.73 -10.83
CA LEU A 59 -5.03 2.88 -9.55
C LEU A 59 -6.20 3.86 -9.62
N GLU A 60 -6.07 4.94 -10.40
CA GLU A 60 -7.12 5.95 -10.64
C GLU A 60 -8.42 5.37 -11.24
N LYS A 61 -8.38 4.16 -11.83
CA LYS A 61 -9.55 3.52 -12.44
C LYS A 61 -10.42 2.75 -11.45
N TYR A 62 -9.95 2.53 -10.22
CA TYR A 62 -10.66 1.73 -9.22
C TYR A 62 -11.34 2.64 -8.20
N ASP A 63 -12.53 2.24 -7.74
CA ASP A 63 -13.30 3.00 -6.74
C ASP A 63 -12.66 3.01 -5.34
N MET A 64 -11.81 2.02 -5.06
CA MET A 64 -11.17 1.84 -3.75
C MET A 64 -9.79 1.20 -3.86
N VAL A 65 -8.88 1.68 -3.02
CA VAL A 65 -7.56 1.08 -2.80
C VAL A 65 -7.43 0.71 -1.32
N VAL A 66 -7.08 -0.55 -1.05
CA VAL A 66 -6.87 -1.06 0.32
C VAL A 66 -5.39 -1.34 0.53
N LEU A 67 -4.81 -0.78 1.59
CA LEU A 67 -3.40 -0.92 1.94
C LEU A 67 -3.24 -1.45 3.37
N GLN A 68 -2.10 -2.06 3.65
CA GLN A 68 -1.70 -2.54 4.98
C GLN A 68 -0.29 -2.04 5.32
N TYR A 69 0.06 -2.05 6.61
CA TYR A 69 1.35 -1.59 7.14
C TYR A 69 2.51 -2.60 6.98
N GLU A 70 2.45 -3.49 5.99
CA GLU A 70 3.49 -4.52 5.74
C GLU A 70 4.52 -4.12 4.66
N ILE A 71 4.44 -2.89 4.16
CA ILE A 71 5.41 -2.29 3.23
C ILE A 71 6.04 -1.04 3.85
N PRO A 72 7.28 -0.67 3.45
CA PRO A 72 7.99 0.47 4.02
C PRO A 72 7.24 1.79 3.81
N GLN A 73 6.71 2.36 4.89
CA GLN A 73 5.90 3.58 4.82
C GLN A 73 6.75 4.77 4.38
N GLU A 74 7.99 4.85 4.86
CA GLU A 74 8.93 5.92 4.55
C GLU A 74 9.34 5.97 3.08
N LYS A 75 9.21 4.84 2.36
CA LYS A 75 9.56 4.73 0.94
C LYS A 75 8.36 4.90 0.02
N VAL A 76 7.15 4.69 0.54
CA VAL A 76 5.91 4.63 -0.24
C VAL A 76 5.08 5.88 -0.03
N CYS A 77 4.91 6.31 1.22
CA CYS A 77 4.15 7.48 1.58
C CYS A 77 5.06 8.71 1.46
N ARG A 78 4.68 9.66 0.60
CA ARG A 78 5.28 10.99 0.63
C ARG A 78 4.79 11.66 1.92
N VAL A 79 5.69 12.02 2.83
CA VAL A 79 5.34 13.02 3.84
C VAL A 79 5.09 14.31 3.06
N PRO A 80 3.84 14.83 2.97
CA PRO A 80 3.60 16.08 2.28
C PRO A 80 4.45 17.15 2.95
N THR A 81 5.00 18.08 2.18
CA THR A 81 5.59 19.27 2.80
C THR A 81 4.50 20.02 3.54
N ALA A 82 4.86 20.85 4.53
CA ALA A 82 3.88 21.66 5.26
C ALA A 82 2.99 22.47 4.29
N GLU A 83 3.58 23.00 3.22
CA GLU A 83 2.90 23.72 2.14
C GLU A 83 1.86 22.87 1.38
N GLU A 84 2.20 21.61 1.09
CA GLU A 84 1.29 20.70 0.38
C GLU A 84 0.13 20.24 1.26
N ALA A 85 0.40 19.99 2.54
CA ALA A 85 -0.62 19.66 3.53
C ALA A 85 -1.58 20.85 3.75
N GLU A 86 -1.05 22.07 3.85
CA GLU A 86 -1.84 23.31 3.97
C GLU A 86 -2.71 23.56 2.73
N ARG A 87 -2.18 23.32 1.53
CA ARG A 87 -2.94 23.46 0.28
C ARG A 87 -4.08 22.45 0.18
N GLU A 88 -3.86 21.21 0.58
CA GLU A 88 -4.91 20.17 0.61
C GLU A 88 -5.98 20.49 1.66
N LEU A 89 -5.58 21.00 2.83
CA LEU A 89 -6.49 21.53 3.86
C LEU A 89 -7.31 22.72 3.33
N ALA A 90 -6.69 23.64 2.59
CA ALA A 90 -7.37 24.80 2.00
C ALA A 90 -8.38 24.41 0.91
N GLU A 91 -8.06 23.44 0.04
CA GLU A 91 -9.00 22.92 -0.97
C GLU A 91 -10.18 22.21 -0.32
N LYS A 92 -9.94 21.35 0.68
CA LYS A 92 -11.01 20.67 1.41
C LYS A 92 -11.88 21.67 2.18
N ALA A 93 -11.29 22.67 2.83
CA ALA A 93 -12.03 23.73 3.54
C ALA A 93 -12.89 24.58 2.59
N SER A 94 -12.41 24.84 1.36
CA SER A 94 -13.19 25.51 0.31
C SER A 94 -14.41 24.69 -0.11
N LEU A 95 -14.24 23.37 -0.32
CA LEU A 95 -15.35 22.45 -0.61
C LEU A 95 -16.41 22.42 0.50
N PHE A 96 -15.98 22.41 1.77
CA PHE A 96 -16.88 22.45 2.94
C PHE A 96 -17.61 23.79 3.10
N THR A 97 -17.02 24.90 2.66
CA THR A 97 -17.66 26.23 2.71
C THR A 97 -18.74 26.39 1.64
N VAL A 98 -18.58 25.76 0.47
CA VAL A 98 -19.59 25.76 -0.61
C VAL A 98 -20.80 24.87 -0.29
N HIS A 99 -20.63 23.80 0.50
CA HIS A 99 -21.73 22.90 0.90
C HIS A 99 -22.60 23.41 2.06
N ARG A 100 -22.31 24.59 2.65
CA ARG A 100 -23.20 25.28 3.61
C ARG A 100 -24.06 26.37 2.94
N LYS A 101 -24.60 26.10 1.76
CA LYS A 101 -25.73 26.86 1.23
C LYS A 101 -26.94 25.94 1.03
N ASN A 102 -27.88 26.13 1.96
CA ASN A 102 -29.24 25.60 2.11
C ASN A 102 -29.37 24.40 3.05
#